data_AF-A0A6I2UH04-F1
#
_entry.id   AF-A0A6I2UH04-F1
#
_cell.length_a   1.000
_cell.length_b   1.000
_cell.length_c   1.000
_cell.angle_alpha   90.00
_cell.angle_beta   90.00
_cell.angle_gamma   90.00
#
_symmetry.space_group_name_H-M   'P 1'
#
loop_
_entity.id
_entity.type
_entity.pdbx_description
1 polymer ?
#
loop_
_entity_poly.entity_id
_entity_poly.type
_entity_poly.pdbx_seq_one_letter_code
_entity_poly.pdbx_strand_id
1 'polypeptide(L)' 'MVRKGVEDIVNGKILEYEAKTIFQNGIRFGCEEGREEERYEIITNMLRDGMNINTIARIVKMTAEQVMAIGKKAAVL' A
#
# COMPACT_ATOMS: atom_id res chain seq x y z
N MET A 1 35.13 -28.37 -18.42
CA MET A 1 33.71 -28.13 -18.75
C MET A 1 32.92 -27.69 -17.51
N VAL A 2 33.37 -26.62 -16.83
CA VAL A 2 32.75 -26.10 -15.59
C VAL A 2 32.41 -24.61 -15.72
N ARG A 3 33.22 -23.84 -16.48
CA ARG A 3 33.04 -22.39 -16.67
C ARG A 3 31.68 -22.00 -17.28
N LYS A 4 31.21 -22.71 -18.32
CA LYS A 4 29.98 -22.37 -19.03
C LYS A 4 28.72 -22.47 -18.16
N GLY A 5 28.64 -23.49 -17.30
CA GLY A 5 27.52 -23.66 -16.37
C GLY A 5 27.51 -22.63 -15.25
N VAL A 6 28.67 -22.10 -14.83
CA VAL A 6 28.74 -21.02 -13.85
C VAL A 6 28.34 -19.68 -14.48
N GLU A 7 28.79 -19.38 -15.70
CA GLU A 7 28.36 -18.18 -16.44
C GLU A 7 26.85 -18.16 -16.69
N ASP A 8 26.26 -19.30 -17.07
CA ASP A 8 24.80 -19.42 -17.31
C ASP A 8 23.99 -19.27 -16.01
N ILE A 9 24.49 -19.79 -14.87
CA ILE A 9 23.87 -19.59 -13.54
C ILE A 9 24.00 -18.12 -13.11
N VAL A 10 25.16 -17.50 -13.34
CA VAL A 10 25.44 -16.12 -12.92
C VAL A 10 24.67 -15.10 -13.75
N ASN A 11 24.46 -15.33 -15.05
CA ASN A 11 23.68 -14.40 -15.87
C ASN A 11 22.19 -14.72 -15.88
N GLY A 12 21.80 -15.94 -16.29
CA GLY A 12 20.38 -16.24 -16.54
C GLY A 12 19.53 -16.34 -15.28
N LYS A 13 19.98 -17.13 -14.29
CA LYS A 13 19.21 -17.35 -13.06
C LYS A 13 19.20 -16.15 -12.12
N ILE A 14 20.27 -15.36 -12.08
CA ILE A 14 20.31 -14.13 -11.26
C ILE A 14 19.33 -13.09 -11.84
N LEU A 15 19.30 -12.91 -13.16
CA LEU A 15 18.34 -12.01 -13.82
C LEU A 15 16.88 -12.42 -13.58
N GLU A 16 16.56 -13.71 -13.63
CA GLU A 16 15.21 -14.21 -13.32
C GLU A 16 14.82 -13.96 -11.85
N TYR A 17 15.76 -14.13 -10.91
CA TYR A 17 15.54 -13.88 -9.49
C TYR A 17 15.32 -12.38 -9.21
N GLU A 18 16.11 -11.51 -9.83
CA GLU A 18 15.97 -10.06 -9.74
C GLU A 18 14.63 -9.60 -10.34
N ALA A 19 14.28 -10.10 -11.53
CA ALA A 19 13.00 -9.77 -12.17
C ALA A 19 11.79 -10.21 -11.32
N LYS A 20 11.85 -11.42 -10.75
CA LYS A 20 10.80 -11.92 -9.83
C LYS A 20 10.70 -11.07 -8.57
N THR A 21 11.84 -10.64 -8.02
CA THR A 21 11.89 -9.78 -6.83
C THR A 21 11.30 -8.41 -7.13
N ILE A 22 11.65 -7.80 -8.26
CA ILE A 22 11.09 -6.51 -8.69
C ILE A 22 9.58 -6.61 -8.90
N PHE A 23 9.11 -7.67 -9.56
CA PHE A 23 7.69 -7.90 -9.78
C PHE A 23 6.93 -8.07 -8.45
N GLN A 24 7.42 -8.92 -7.55
CA GLN A 24 6.80 -9.12 -6.23
C GLN A 24 6.77 -7.84 -5.39
N ASN A 25 7.86 -7.07 -5.43
CA ASN A 25 7.89 -5.75 -4.78
C ASN A 25 6.86 -4.81 -5.40
N GLY A 26 6.76 -4.76 -6.74
CA GLY A 26 5.78 -3.94 -7.44
C GLY A 26 4.33 -4.29 -7.06
N ILE A 27 4.00 -5.58 -6.99
CA ILE A 27 2.68 -6.03 -6.53
C ILE A 27 2.43 -5.65 -5.07
N ARG A 28 3.43 -5.80 -4.19
CA ARG A 28 3.29 -5.41 -2.78
C ARG A 28 3.04 -3.92 -2.63
N PHE A 29 3.84 -3.08 -3.30
CA PHE A 29 3.66 -1.63 -3.29
C PHE A 29 2.29 -1.24 -3.85
N GLY A 30 1.87 -1.80 -4.99
CA GLY A 30 0.55 -1.50 -5.55
C GLY A 30 -0.61 -1.91 -4.63
N CYS A 31 -0.51 -3.05 -3.96
CA CYS A 31 -1.50 -3.48 -2.97
C CYS A 31 -1.51 -2.58 -1.71
N GLU A 32 -0.36 -2.10 -1.26
CA GLU A 32 -0.25 -1.18 -0.13
C GLU A 32 -0.86 0.18 -0.48
N GLU A 33 -0.47 0.78 -1.60
CA GLU A 33 -1.03 2.04 -2.11
C GLU A 33 -2.54 1.95 -2.31
N GLY A 34 -3.04 0.89 -2.95
CA GLY A 34 -4.48 0.71 -3.16
C GLY A 34 -5.26 0.60 -1.85
N ARG A 35 -4.70 -0.03 -0.82
CA ARG A 35 -5.31 -0.10 0.53
C ARG A 35 -5.25 1.24 1.26
N GLU A 36 -4.23 2.05 1.01
CA GLU A 36 -4.11 3.40 1.56
C GLU A 36 -5.14 4.34 0.93
N GLU A 37 -5.27 4.31 -0.39
CA GLU A 37 -6.24 5.11 -1.15
C GLU A 37 -7.68 4.76 -0.78
N GLU A 38 -8.02 3.46 -0.74
CA GLU A 38 -9.35 2.98 -0.36
C GLU A 38 -9.71 3.46 1.06
N ARG A 39 -8.78 3.35 2.02
CA ARG A 39 -8.98 3.84 3.39
C ARG A 39 -9.23 5.35 3.42
N TYR A 40 -8.48 6.12 2.65
CA TYR A 40 -8.64 7.57 2.59
C TYR A 40 -10.00 7.98 2.02
N GLU A 41 -10.43 7.33 0.94
CA GLU A 41 -11.71 7.58 0.31
C GLU A 41 -12.88 7.21 1.23
N ILE A 42 -12.83 6.03 1.86
CA ILE A 42 -13.86 5.59 2.83
C ILE A 42 -13.98 6.60 3.97
N ILE A 43 -12.87 6.98 4.61
CA ILE A 43 -12.90 7.93 5.74
C ILE A 43 -13.46 9.29 5.30
N THR A 44 -13.09 9.77 4.12
CA THR A 44 -13.58 11.04 3.58
C THR A 44 -15.09 11.00 3.33
N ASN A 45 -15.60 9.92 2.73
CA ASN A 45 -17.03 9.73 2.49
C ASN A 45 -17.80 9.64 3.81
N MET A 46 -17.30 8.86 4.77
CA MET A 46 -17.87 8.74 6.11
C MET A 46 -17.97 10.10 6.83
N LEU A 47 -16.96 10.96 6.70
CA LEU A 47 -16.97 12.31 7.26
C LEU A 47 -17.99 13.22 6.56
N ARG A 48 -18.07 13.14 5.22
CA ARG A 48 -19.07 13.89 4.43
C ARG A 48 -20.51 13.50 4.77
N ASP A 49 -20.73 12.22 5.10
CA ASP A 49 -22.02 11.71 5.54
C ASP A 49 -22.36 12.13 6.98
N GLY A 50 -21.49 12.92 7.64
CA GLY A 50 -21.72 13.47 8.97
C GLY A 50 -21.52 12.47 10.11
N MET A 51 -20.86 11.33 9.85
CA MET A 51 -20.58 10.36 10.91
C MET A 51 -19.59 10.93 11.93
N ASN A 52 -19.81 10.57 13.19
CA ASN A 52 -18.96 11.01 14.29
C ASN A 52 -17.53 10.44 14.17
N ILE A 53 -16.53 11.29 14.35
CA ILE A 53 -15.10 10.96 14.24
C ILE A 53 -14.71 9.75 15.09
N ASN A 54 -15.23 9.61 16.33
CA ASN A 54 -14.92 8.47 17.20
C ASN A 54 -15.53 7.16 16.68
N THR A 55 -16.68 7.24 16.00
CA THR A 55 -17.31 6.07 15.38
C THR A 55 -16.52 5.62 14.17
N ILE A 56 -16.09 6.56 13.32
CA ILE A 56 -15.24 6.28 12.16
C ILE A 56 -13.92 5.66 12.61
N ALA A 57 -13.25 6.27 13.59
CA ALA A 57 -12.00 5.79 14.18
C ALA A 57 -12.09 4.31 14.62
N ARG A 58 -13.20 3.92 15.25
CA ARG A 58 -13.46 2.53 15.63
C ARG A 58 -13.68 1.60 14.44
N ILE A 59 -14.43 2.03 13.42
CA ILE A 59 -14.72 1.23 12.21
C ILE A 59 -13.43 0.95 11.43
N VAL A 60 -12.62 1.98 11.20
CA VAL A 60 -11.39 1.90 10.40
C VAL A 60 -10.16 1.52 11.22
N LYS A 61 -10.34 1.26 12.53
CA LYS A 61 -9.28 0.89 13.50
C LYS A 61 -8.11 1.88 13.54
N MET A 62 -8.43 3.17 13.53
CA MET A 62 -7.48 4.28 13.63
C MET A 62 -7.77 5.12 14.87
N THR A 63 -6.88 6.04 15.22
CA THR A 63 -7.16 7.02 16.27
C THR A 63 -8.05 8.14 15.73
N ALA A 64 -8.81 8.80 16.59
CA ALA A 64 -9.59 9.98 16.22
C ALA A 64 -8.71 11.09 15.62
N GLU A 65 -7.48 11.25 16.11
CA GLU A 65 -6.49 12.20 15.56
C GLU A 65 -6.13 11.90 14.11
N GLN A 66 -5.92 10.62 13.77
CA GLN A 66 -5.63 10.22 12.39
C GLN A 66 -6.82 10.50 11.46
N VAL A 67 -8.04 10.20 11.91
CA VAL A 67 -9.27 10.51 11.16
C VAL A 67 -9.42 12.02 10.97
N MET A 68 -9.15 12.84 11.99
CA MET A 68 -9.17 14.30 11.87
C MET A 68 -8.12 14.81 10.88
N ALA A 69 -6.90 14.26 10.89
CA ALA A 69 -5.85 14.65 9.96
C ALA A 69 -6.27 14.39 8.50
N ILE A 70 -6.91 13.25 8.26
CA ILE A 70 -7.48 12.90 6.95
C ILE A 70 -8.57 13.90 6.55
N GLY A 71 -9.53 14.18 7.44
CA GLY A 71 -10.61 15.13 7.17
C GLY A 71 -10.13 16.56 6.86
N LYS A 72 -9.12 17.05 7.60
CA LYS A 72 -8.47 18.34 7.33
C LYS A 72 -7.78 18.36 5.97
N LYS A 73 -7.05 17.29 5.62
CA LYS A 73 -6.39 17.17 4.31
C LYS A 73 -7.39 17.10 3.16
N ALA A 74 -8.56 16.49 3.39
CA ALA A 74 -9.66 16.38 2.43
C ALA A 74 -10.60 17.60 2.40
N ALA A 75 -10.36 18.61 3.24
CA ALA A 75 -11.19 19.82 3.39
C ALA A 75 -12.69 19.53 3.66
N VAL A 76 -12.96 18.46 4.42
CA VAL A 76 -14.33 18.04 4.83
C VAL A 76 -14.60 18.27 6.32
N LEU A 77 -13.59 18.75 7.05
CA LEU A 77 -13.63 19.19 8.45
C LEU A 77 -12.90 20.52 8.55
#